data_AF-A0A946N8C0-F1
#
_entry.id   AF-A0A946N8C0-F1
#
_cell.length_a   1.000
_cell.length_b   1.000
_cell.length_c   1.000
_cell.angle_alpha   90.00
_cell.angle_beta   90.00
_cell.angle_gamma   90.00
#
_symmetry.space_group_name_H-M   'P 1'
#
loop_
_entity.id
_entity.type
_entity.pdbx_description
1 polymer ?
#
loop_
_entity_poly.entity_id
_entity_poly.type
_entity_poly.pdbx_seq_one_letter_code
_entity_poly.pdbx_strand_id
1 'polypeptide(L)'
;MDKILTDNKWIGKRTIRPDGTDKVTGRATFGADFSLPGMLWGKVLRSPHPHAVIKSIKLEKAAALPGVKAVMRGSDLVDFPLDTPVMVGPADMRFVSRNVMARDKALYAGHAIAAVAAISPKIAQDALALIEVDYEVLPHVIDVEEAMKPDAPILHDYLRTGGVVRYTAVQDAGHAIHPSYVEGQIQGGVAQGVGWALNEEYIYDHEGQLENPGFLDYRMPVASDLPMIDTVIAEVPNDAHPHGVRGVGEVPIVPPMAAVANAIEDAVGLRLTDLPMSPPKVLAALDAQA
;
A
#
# COMPACT_ATOMS: atom_id res chain seq x y z
N MET A 1 18.21 9.99 -36.06
CA MET A 1 17.22 10.62 -35.15
C MET A 1 17.62 12.09 -35.04
N ASP A 2 17.70 12.82 -36.18
CA ASP A 2 18.74 13.86 -36.37
C ASP A 2 18.20 15.26 -36.70
N LYS A 3 17.06 15.66 -36.13
CA LYS A 3 16.65 17.07 -36.15
C LYS A 3 16.11 17.52 -34.80
N ILE A 4 17.00 17.60 -33.81
CA ILE A 4 16.71 18.40 -32.62
C ILE A 4 16.76 19.85 -33.06
N LEU A 5 15.59 20.52 -33.10
CA LEU A 5 15.48 21.96 -33.37
C LEU A 5 16.09 22.74 -32.19
N THR A 6 17.38 23.05 -32.29
CA THR A 6 18.13 23.79 -31.26
C THR A 6 17.80 25.28 -31.24
N ASP A 7 17.26 25.82 -32.33
CA ASP A 7 16.81 27.21 -32.42
C ASP A 7 15.29 27.30 -32.40
N ASN A 8 14.72 27.11 -31.21
CA ASN A 8 13.29 27.22 -31.01
C ASN A 8 12.96 28.39 -30.06
N LYS A 9 11.74 28.93 -30.20
CA LYS A 9 11.31 30.16 -29.51
C LYS A 9 11.07 29.98 -28.01
N TRP A 10 10.89 28.76 -27.51
CA TRP A 10 10.29 28.52 -26.19
C TRP A 10 11.10 27.58 -25.28
N ILE A 11 11.53 26.43 -25.81
CA ILE A 11 12.30 25.40 -25.11
C ILE A 11 13.72 25.92 -24.84
N GLY A 12 14.12 25.93 -23.58
CA GLY A 12 15.42 26.41 -23.11
C GLY A 12 15.57 27.93 -23.02
N LYS A 13 14.49 28.71 -23.25
CA LYS A 13 14.50 30.17 -23.14
C LYS A 13 13.98 30.61 -21.77
N ARG A 14 14.44 31.77 -21.28
CA ARG A 14 13.87 32.44 -20.11
C ARG A 14 12.55 33.10 -20.52
N THR A 15 11.43 32.42 -20.26
CA THR A 15 10.08 32.91 -20.57
C THR A 15 9.42 33.53 -19.34
N ILE A 16 8.49 34.46 -19.56
CA ILE A 16 7.64 34.98 -18.49
C ILE A 16 6.70 33.86 -18.07
N ARG A 17 6.67 33.57 -16.78
CA ARG A 17 5.76 32.58 -16.20
C ARG A 17 4.31 33.12 -16.30
N PRO A 18 3.38 32.44 -17.01
CA PRO A 18 2.04 32.97 -17.27
C PRO A 18 1.23 33.29 -16.01
N ASP A 19 1.38 32.51 -14.94
CA ASP A 19 0.71 32.70 -13.64
C ASP A 19 1.52 33.57 -12.66
N GLY A 20 2.68 34.09 -13.08
CA GLY A 20 3.62 34.80 -12.19
C GLY A 20 3.08 36.13 -11.68
N THR A 21 2.56 36.97 -12.58
CA THR A 21 2.06 38.31 -12.25
C THR A 21 0.92 38.26 -11.23
N ASP A 22 -0.03 37.34 -11.39
CA ASP A 22 -1.18 37.25 -10.49
C ASP A 22 -0.78 36.79 -9.09
N LYS A 23 0.18 35.87 -8.99
CA LYS A 23 0.73 35.40 -7.72
C LYS A 23 1.47 36.48 -6.95
N VAL A 24 2.30 37.29 -7.61
CA VAL A 24 3.08 38.36 -6.94
C VAL A 24 2.26 39.61 -6.64
N THR A 25 1.06 39.74 -7.22
CA THR A 25 0.17 40.88 -7.00
C THR A 25 -1.04 40.55 -6.12
N GLY A 26 -1.15 39.32 -5.61
CA GLY A 26 -2.31 38.88 -4.81
C GLY A 26 -3.61 38.75 -5.62
N ARG A 27 -3.54 38.74 -6.95
CA ARG A 27 -4.69 38.52 -7.84
C ARG A 27 -5.01 37.05 -8.05
N ALA A 28 -4.03 36.17 -7.85
CA ALA A 28 -4.25 34.73 -7.89
C ALA A 28 -5.20 34.32 -6.76
N THR A 29 -6.31 33.69 -7.11
CA THR A 29 -7.28 33.15 -6.16
C THR A 29 -6.98 31.68 -5.88
N PHE A 30 -6.97 31.33 -4.61
CA PHE A 30 -6.83 29.97 -4.12
C PHE A 30 -8.15 29.51 -3.49
N GLY A 31 -8.29 28.20 -3.24
CA GLY A 31 -9.54 27.64 -2.73
C GLY A 31 -10.10 28.32 -1.47
N ALA A 32 -9.23 28.87 -0.62
CA ALA A 32 -9.62 29.58 0.60
C ALA A 32 -10.10 31.03 0.38
N ASP A 33 -9.85 31.61 -0.80
CA ASP A 33 -10.21 33.00 -1.12
C ASP A 33 -11.64 33.14 -1.65
N PHE A 34 -12.31 32.01 -1.89
CA PHE A 34 -13.68 32.00 -2.38
C PHE A 34 -14.69 32.19 -1.26
N SER A 35 -15.70 32.99 -1.52
CA SER A 35 -16.93 33.07 -0.74
C SER A 35 -18.11 33.18 -1.68
N LEU A 36 -19.03 32.22 -1.60
CA LEU A 36 -20.21 32.16 -2.46
C LEU A 36 -21.48 32.46 -1.65
N PRO A 37 -22.51 33.07 -2.26
CA PRO A 37 -23.82 33.18 -1.62
C PRO A 37 -24.34 31.81 -1.18
N GLY A 38 -24.70 31.69 0.10
CA GLY A 38 -25.18 30.43 0.67
C GLY A 38 -24.09 29.40 1.01
N MET A 39 -22.81 29.74 0.88
CA MET A 39 -21.70 28.86 1.25
C MET A 39 -21.77 28.45 2.73
N LEU A 40 -21.60 27.16 2.99
CA LEU A 40 -21.46 26.61 4.33
C LEU A 40 -19.99 26.36 4.67
N TRP A 41 -19.70 26.38 5.96
CA TRP A 41 -18.39 26.12 6.53
C TRP A 41 -18.34 24.70 7.09
N GLY A 42 -17.52 23.87 6.47
CA GLY A 42 -17.24 22.51 6.91
C GLY A 42 -16.14 22.48 7.98
N LYS A 43 -16.33 21.74 9.06
CA LYS A 43 -15.27 21.37 10.00
C LYS A 43 -15.34 19.89 10.36
N VAL A 44 -14.18 19.30 10.62
CA VAL A 44 -14.04 17.87 10.92
C VAL A 44 -13.55 17.70 12.35
N LEU A 45 -14.27 16.92 13.16
CA LEU A 45 -13.79 16.39 14.43
C LEU A 45 -12.78 15.30 14.12
N ARG A 46 -11.60 15.40 14.73
CA ARG A 46 -10.50 14.45 14.53
C ARG A 46 -10.18 13.72 15.82
N SER A 47 -9.78 12.46 15.70
CA SER A 47 -9.36 11.64 16.83
C SER A 47 -8.16 12.29 17.55
N PRO A 48 -8.21 12.44 18.88
CA PRO A 48 -7.03 12.79 19.66
C PRO A 48 -6.13 11.58 19.94
N HIS A 49 -6.58 10.36 19.60
CA HIS A 49 -5.90 9.11 19.92
C HIS A 49 -5.27 8.46 18.67
N PRO A 50 -4.06 7.89 18.81
CA PRO A 50 -3.35 7.19 17.73
C PRO A 50 -3.96 5.82 17.40
N HIS A 51 -4.54 5.14 18.38
CA HIS A 51 -5.27 3.90 18.17
C HIS A 51 -6.38 3.79 19.21
N ALA A 52 -7.63 3.68 18.78
CA ALA A 52 -8.75 3.54 19.70
C ALA A 52 -9.96 2.91 19.00
N VAL A 53 -10.70 2.06 19.70
CA VAL A 53 -12.05 1.65 19.29
C VAL A 53 -13.02 2.77 19.59
N ILE A 54 -13.89 3.08 18.63
CA ILE A 54 -14.95 4.07 18.78
C ILE A 54 -16.19 3.33 19.28
N LYS A 55 -16.52 3.47 20.56
CA LYS A 55 -17.69 2.81 21.17
C LYS A 55 -18.99 3.49 20.79
N SER A 56 -18.99 4.82 20.74
CA SER A 56 -20.15 5.60 20.29
C SER A 56 -19.75 7.00 19.82
N ILE A 57 -20.55 7.56 18.90
CA ILE A 57 -20.48 8.95 18.44
C ILE A 57 -21.88 9.54 18.57
N LYS A 58 -22.03 10.57 19.39
CA LYS A 58 -23.29 11.29 19.61
C LYS A 58 -23.23 12.66 18.94
N LEU A 59 -24.17 12.91 18.04
CA LEU A 59 -24.20 14.11 17.18
C LEU A 59 -25.38 15.03 17.48
N GLU A 60 -26.29 14.64 18.38
CA GLU A 60 -27.60 15.27 18.57
C GLU A 60 -27.47 16.72 19.02
N LYS A 61 -26.56 16.99 19.96
CA LYS A 61 -26.31 18.36 20.46
C LYS A 61 -25.70 19.25 19.38
N ALA A 62 -24.78 18.72 18.58
CA ALA A 62 -24.17 19.44 17.47
C ALA A 62 -25.21 19.73 16.36
N ALA A 63 -26.04 18.75 16.02
CA ALA A 63 -27.11 18.91 15.02
C ALA A 63 -28.17 19.94 15.43
N ALA A 64 -28.49 20.02 16.73
CA ALA A 64 -29.47 20.95 17.28
C ALA A 64 -28.95 22.40 17.42
N LEU A 65 -27.65 22.65 17.25
CA LEU A 65 -27.07 23.98 17.40
C LEU A 65 -27.59 24.93 16.29
N PRO A 66 -28.20 26.08 16.63
CA PRO A 66 -28.69 27.02 15.62
C PRO A 66 -27.62 27.43 14.62
N GLY A 67 -27.93 27.27 13.32
CA GLY A 67 -27.01 27.58 12.23
C GLY A 67 -26.20 26.39 11.71
N VAL A 68 -26.22 25.24 12.39
CA VAL A 68 -25.77 23.97 11.81
C VAL A 68 -26.79 23.49 10.79
N LYS A 69 -26.30 22.99 9.66
CA LYS A 69 -27.11 22.51 8.52
C LYS A 69 -26.99 21.01 8.30
N ALA A 70 -25.84 20.44 8.62
CA ALA A 70 -25.62 19.01 8.57
C ALA A 70 -24.54 18.60 9.58
N VAL A 71 -24.69 17.39 10.10
CA VAL A 71 -23.64 16.65 10.79
C VAL A 71 -23.54 15.28 10.12
N MET A 72 -22.35 14.69 10.08
CA MET A 72 -22.15 13.34 9.56
C MET A 72 -21.08 12.60 10.35
N ARG A 73 -21.16 11.28 10.33
CA ARG A 73 -20.18 10.32 10.86
C ARG A 73 -19.90 9.22 9.85
N GLY A 74 -18.97 8.31 10.16
CA GLY A 74 -18.60 7.22 9.26
C GLY A 74 -19.79 6.40 8.76
N SER A 75 -20.84 6.19 9.58
CA SER A 75 -22.04 5.44 9.18
C SER A 75 -22.82 6.04 8.01
N ASP A 76 -22.64 7.33 7.72
CA ASP A 76 -23.34 8.03 6.64
C ASP A 76 -22.64 7.86 5.28
N LEU A 77 -21.43 7.30 5.28
CA LEU A 77 -20.71 6.92 4.07
C LEU A 77 -21.14 5.51 3.61
N VAL A 78 -20.77 5.13 2.38
CA VAL A 78 -20.97 3.76 1.90
C VAL A 78 -20.06 2.80 2.68
N ASP A 79 -20.64 1.73 3.23
CA ASP A 79 -19.90 0.64 3.85
C ASP A 79 -19.69 -0.47 2.82
N PHE A 80 -18.45 -0.64 2.37
CA PHE A 80 -18.11 -1.70 1.42
C PHE A 80 -17.80 -2.99 2.19
N PRO A 81 -18.31 -4.14 1.72
CA PRO A 81 -17.95 -5.46 2.25
C PRO A 81 -16.42 -5.66 2.26
N LEU A 82 -15.90 -6.29 3.32
CA LEU A 82 -14.45 -6.46 3.50
C LEU A 82 -13.90 -7.67 2.74
N ASP A 83 -14.74 -8.62 2.37
CA ASP A 83 -14.39 -9.86 1.68
C ASP A 83 -14.06 -9.65 0.19
N THR A 84 -14.73 -8.71 -0.48
CA THR A 84 -14.62 -8.51 -1.93
C THR A 84 -13.97 -7.17 -2.28
N PRO A 85 -12.80 -7.13 -2.97
CA PRO A 85 -12.18 -5.89 -3.44
C PRO A 85 -13.11 -5.02 -4.29
N VAL A 86 -13.12 -3.71 -4.01
CA VAL A 86 -13.88 -2.71 -4.79
C VAL A 86 -12.90 -1.68 -5.33
N MET A 87 -12.30 -2.00 -6.48
CA MET A 87 -11.25 -1.18 -7.08
C MET A 87 -11.82 -0.01 -7.90
N VAL A 88 -11.27 1.19 -7.66
CA VAL A 88 -11.46 2.37 -8.52
C VAL A 88 -10.08 2.93 -8.86
N GLY A 89 -9.59 2.57 -10.04
CA GLY A 89 -8.19 2.79 -10.40
C GLY A 89 -7.26 2.06 -9.40
N PRO A 90 -6.21 2.71 -8.87
CA PRO A 90 -5.27 2.08 -7.94
C PRO A 90 -5.80 1.99 -6.50
N ALA A 91 -7.00 2.52 -6.22
CA ALA A 91 -7.52 2.64 -4.87
C ALA A 91 -8.62 1.60 -4.59
N ASP A 92 -8.50 0.92 -3.46
CA ASP A 92 -9.55 0.04 -2.95
C ASP A 92 -10.53 0.83 -2.07
N MET A 93 -11.77 0.95 -2.55
CA MET A 93 -12.80 1.75 -1.91
C MET A 93 -13.18 1.27 -0.50
N ARG A 94 -12.93 -0.01 -0.18
CA ARG A 94 -13.12 -0.55 1.17
C ARG A 94 -12.27 0.17 2.21
N PHE A 95 -11.02 0.44 1.86
CA PHE A 95 -10.04 1.08 2.74
C PHE A 95 -10.14 2.60 2.65
N VAL A 96 -10.39 3.14 1.45
CA VAL A 96 -10.62 4.58 1.27
C VAL A 96 -11.80 5.05 2.11
N SER A 97 -12.96 4.38 2.03
CA SER A 97 -14.15 4.78 2.79
C SER A 97 -13.88 4.83 4.30
N ARG A 98 -13.21 3.81 4.84
CA ARG A 98 -12.84 3.71 6.26
C ARG A 98 -11.79 4.73 6.71
N ASN A 99 -10.98 5.24 5.79
CA ASN A 99 -9.99 6.28 6.05
C ASN A 99 -10.53 7.71 5.82
N VAL A 100 -11.56 7.87 4.97
CA VAL A 100 -12.25 9.17 4.78
C VAL A 100 -12.91 9.60 6.10
N MET A 101 -13.55 8.67 6.80
CA MET A 101 -14.08 8.88 8.13
C MET A 101 -14.14 7.56 8.89
N ALA A 102 -13.60 7.56 10.10
CA ALA A 102 -13.55 6.41 10.96
C ALA A 102 -14.96 5.88 11.28
N ARG A 103 -15.08 4.55 11.35
CA ARG A 103 -16.29 3.85 11.74
C ARG A 103 -16.08 3.14 13.07
N ASP A 104 -15.23 2.11 13.03
CA ASP A 104 -15.03 1.20 14.15
C ASP A 104 -13.83 1.61 15.02
N LYS A 105 -12.75 2.06 14.36
CA LYS A 105 -11.50 2.44 15.03
C LYS A 105 -10.93 3.74 14.48
N ALA A 106 -10.37 4.56 15.37
CA ALA A 106 -9.39 5.57 15.02
C ALA A 106 -8.03 4.88 14.82
N LEU A 107 -7.39 5.11 13.67
CA LEU A 107 -6.15 4.42 13.26
C LEU A 107 -4.90 5.28 13.42
N TYR A 108 -5.08 6.59 13.65
CA TYR A 108 -4.01 7.55 13.88
C TYR A 108 -4.58 8.82 14.54
N ALA A 109 -3.70 9.58 15.20
CA ALA A 109 -4.05 10.88 15.75
C ALA A 109 -4.34 11.82 14.58
N GLY A 110 -5.53 12.43 14.57
CA GLY A 110 -6.00 13.22 13.43
C GLY A 110 -6.99 12.50 12.50
N HIS A 111 -7.26 11.20 12.69
CA HIS A 111 -8.25 10.48 11.87
C HIS A 111 -9.63 11.15 11.97
N ALA A 112 -10.31 11.36 10.85
CA ALA A 112 -11.61 12.02 10.84
C ALA A 112 -12.68 11.15 11.51
N ILE A 113 -13.50 11.73 12.40
CA ILE A 113 -14.49 11.00 13.21
C ILE A 113 -15.92 11.43 12.86
N ALA A 114 -16.11 12.74 12.73
CA ALA A 114 -17.37 13.35 12.36
C ALA A 114 -17.10 14.66 11.63
N ALA A 115 -18.07 15.17 10.88
CA ALA A 115 -17.99 16.47 10.26
C ALA A 115 -19.28 17.28 10.47
N VAL A 116 -19.15 18.60 10.46
CA VAL A 116 -20.24 19.57 10.59
C VAL A 116 -20.18 20.54 9.43
N ALA A 117 -21.34 20.88 8.86
CA ALA A 117 -21.53 22.01 7.97
C ALA A 117 -22.43 23.06 8.62
N ALA A 118 -21.96 24.31 8.74
CA ALA A 118 -22.70 25.40 9.38
C ALA A 118 -22.62 26.72 8.60
N ILE A 119 -23.49 27.68 8.93
CA ILE A 119 -23.55 28.98 8.25
C ILE A 119 -22.38 29.93 8.58
N SER A 120 -21.53 29.59 9.54
CA SER A 120 -20.32 30.36 9.84
C SER A 120 -19.19 29.46 10.39
N PRO A 121 -17.91 29.89 10.25
CA PRO A 121 -16.77 29.13 10.78
C PRO A 121 -16.85 28.94 12.31
N LYS A 122 -17.38 29.94 13.03
CA LYS A 122 -17.52 29.92 14.49
C LYS A 122 -18.56 28.90 14.93
N ILE A 123 -19.72 28.86 14.27
CA ILE A 123 -20.77 27.89 14.57
C ILE A 123 -20.28 26.47 14.26
N ALA A 124 -19.57 26.27 13.14
CA ALA A 124 -18.97 24.97 12.82
C ALA A 124 -17.98 24.52 13.90
N GLN A 125 -17.15 25.44 14.42
CA GLN A 125 -16.23 25.15 15.52
C GLN A 125 -16.94 24.81 16.83
N ASP A 126 -17.98 25.56 17.19
CA ASP A 126 -18.73 25.35 18.43
C ASP A 126 -19.52 24.04 18.39
N ALA A 127 -20.05 23.68 17.22
CA ALA A 127 -20.72 22.41 17.00
C ALA A 127 -19.79 21.21 17.22
N LEU A 128 -18.50 21.29 16.81
CA LEU A 128 -17.55 20.20 17.07
C LEU A 128 -17.37 19.93 18.57
N ALA A 129 -17.41 20.97 19.41
CA ALA A 129 -17.27 20.82 20.86
C ALA A 129 -18.51 20.17 21.52
N LEU A 130 -19.62 20.07 20.80
CA LEU A 130 -20.85 19.41 21.26
C LEU A 130 -20.95 17.94 20.82
N ILE A 131 -20.01 17.47 20.00
CA ILE A 131 -19.94 16.06 19.60
C ILE A 131 -19.26 15.29 20.72
N GLU A 132 -19.94 14.27 21.23
CA GLU A 132 -19.39 13.37 22.25
C GLU A 132 -18.95 12.07 21.58
N VAL A 133 -17.70 11.67 21.81
CA VAL A 133 -17.16 10.41 21.29
C VAL A 133 -16.60 9.61 22.47
N ASP A 134 -17.05 8.37 22.57
CA ASP A 134 -16.56 7.41 23.55
C ASP A 134 -15.50 6.51 22.91
N TYR A 135 -14.31 6.48 23.51
CA TYR A 135 -13.16 5.76 23.01
C TYR A 135 -12.70 4.72 24.01
N GLU A 136 -12.39 3.53 23.53
CA GLU A 136 -11.47 2.61 24.21
C GLU A 136 -10.09 2.76 23.57
N VAL A 137 -9.18 3.44 24.27
CA VAL A 137 -7.82 3.67 23.77
C VAL A 137 -7.03 2.37 23.78
N LEU A 138 -6.42 2.07 22.63
CA LEU A 138 -5.62 0.86 22.43
C LEU A 138 -4.12 1.18 22.41
N PRO A 139 -3.25 0.19 22.70
CA PRO A 139 -1.83 0.30 22.42
C PRO A 139 -1.59 0.61 20.94
N HIS A 140 -0.60 1.45 20.65
CA HIS A 140 -0.24 1.86 19.29
C HIS A 140 1.27 1.72 19.11
N VAL A 141 1.69 1.59 17.85
CA VAL A 141 3.09 1.50 17.47
C VAL A 141 3.37 2.54 16.39
N ILE A 142 4.50 3.23 16.52
CA ILE A 142 4.96 4.27 15.57
C ILE A 142 6.30 3.90 14.92
N ASP A 143 6.87 2.76 15.32
CA ASP A 143 8.14 2.26 14.83
C ASP A 143 7.92 0.99 14.01
N VAL A 144 8.67 0.84 12.91
CA VAL A 144 8.48 -0.26 11.97
C VAL A 144 8.94 -1.59 12.56
N GLU A 145 10.07 -1.61 13.28
CA GLU A 145 10.61 -2.84 13.88
C GLU A 145 9.69 -3.33 15.00
N GLU A 146 9.17 -2.42 15.82
CA GLU A 146 8.16 -2.73 16.83
C GLU A 146 6.87 -3.26 16.21
N ALA A 147 6.44 -2.72 15.06
CA ALA A 147 5.22 -3.15 14.38
C ALA A 147 5.33 -4.55 13.76
N MET A 148 6.56 -5.01 13.50
CA MET A 148 6.86 -6.35 12.97
C MET A 148 6.93 -7.43 14.07
N LYS A 149 6.90 -7.06 15.35
CA LYS A 149 6.97 -8.04 16.44
C LYS A 149 5.71 -8.91 16.50
N PRO A 150 5.82 -10.20 16.88
CA PRO A 150 4.67 -11.11 16.92
C PRO A 150 3.52 -10.67 17.83
N ASP A 151 3.82 -9.88 18.87
CA ASP A 151 2.87 -9.35 19.85
C ASP A 151 2.45 -7.89 19.57
N ALA A 152 2.84 -7.34 18.42
CA ALA A 152 2.49 -5.98 18.04
C ALA A 152 0.95 -5.80 17.94
N PRO A 153 0.42 -4.64 18.38
CA PRO A 153 -1.00 -4.32 18.23
C PRO A 153 -1.47 -4.39 16.77
N ILE A 154 -2.49 -5.21 16.53
CA ILE A 154 -3.07 -5.37 15.19
C ILE A 154 -3.96 -4.15 14.84
N LEU A 155 -3.54 -3.39 13.83
CA LEU A 155 -4.27 -2.22 13.35
C LEU A 155 -5.52 -2.60 12.54
N HIS A 156 -5.41 -3.62 11.68
CA HIS A 156 -6.49 -4.12 10.84
C HIS A 156 -6.68 -5.62 11.07
N ASP A 157 -7.60 -5.97 11.97
CA ASP A 157 -7.90 -7.35 12.38
C ASP A 157 -8.66 -8.17 11.33
N TYR A 158 -9.17 -7.51 10.30
CA TYR A 158 -9.75 -8.12 9.11
C TYR A 158 -8.75 -8.28 7.96
N LEU A 159 -7.59 -7.61 8.02
CA LEU A 159 -6.54 -7.86 7.04
C LEU A 159 -5.78 -9.12 7.43
N ARG A 160 -5.54 -9.97 6.45
CA ARG A 160 -4.62 -11.09 6.54
C ARG A 160 -3.52 -10.81 5.54
N THR A 161 -2.34 -10.44 6.02
CA THR A 161 -1.13 -10.42 5.20
C THR A 161 -0.61 -11.85 5.13
N GLY A 162 -0.92 -12.54 4.05
CA GLY A 162 -0.37 -13.86 3.73
C GLY A 162 0.76 -13.72 2.73
N GLY A 163 1.79 -14.55 2.86
CA GLY A 163 2.97 -14.54 2.00
C GLY A 163 3.94 -15.65 2.38
N VAL A 164 5.16 -15.59 1.85
CA VAL A 164 6.21 -16.55 2.22
C VAL A 164 6.60 -16.31 3.68
N VAL A 165 6.34 -17.26 4.57
CA VAL A 165 6.59 -17.09 6.01
C VAL A 165 8.08 -17.25 6.36
N ARG A 166 8.76 -18.14 5.64
CA ARG A 166 10.20 -18.41 5.75
C ARG A 166 10.71 -18.91 4.42
N TYR A 167 11.94 -18.56 4.07
CA TYR A 167 12.67 -19.17 2.97
C TYR A 167 14.12 -19.38 3.37
N THR A 168 14.64 -20.60 3.20
CA THR A 168 16.06 -20.92 3.39
C THR A 168 16.67 -21.25 2.03
N ALA A 169 17.75 -20.56 1.67
CA ALA A 169 18.43 -20.71 0.40
C ALA A 169 19.85 -21.23 0.65
N VAL A 170 20.12 -22.47 0.26
CA VAL A 170 21.45 -23.07 0.35
C VAL A 170 22.06 -23.12 -1.04
N GLN A 171 23.18 -22.45 -1.24
CA GLN A 171 23.82 -22.35 -2.55
C GLN A 171 25.33 -22.59 -2.48
N ASP A 172 25.83 -23.47 -3.33
CA ASP A 172 27.25 -23.66 -3.54
C ASP A 172 27.83 -22.49 -4.37
N ALA A 173 28.71 -21.71 -3.76
CA ALA A 173 29.39 -20.58 -4.39
C ALA A 173 30.79 -20.93 -4.92
N GLY A 174 31.23 -22.19 -4.79
CA GLY A 174 32.62 -22.55 -4.96
C GLY A 174 33.46 -21.94 -3.84
N HIS A 175 34.36 -21.03 -4.18
CA HIS A 175 34.99 -20.14 -3.22
C HIS A 175 34.33 -18.74 -3.28
N ALA A 176 33.79 -18.28 -2.16
CA ALA A 176 33.13 -17.00 -2.04
C ALA A 176 34.15 -15.86 -1.91
N ILE A 177 34.48 -15.22 -3.02
CA ILE A 177 35.43 -14.09 -3.06
C ILE A 177 34.97 -12.93 -2.16
N HIS A 178 33.67 -12.63 -2.15
CA HIS A 178 33.07 -11.60 -1.31
C HIS A 178 31.76 -12.10 -0.71
N PRO A 179 31.78 -12.73 0.48
CA PRO A 179 30.62 -13.42 1.05
C PRO A 179 29.34 -12.59 1.12
N SER A 180 29.42 -11.31 1.49
CA SER A 180 28.22 -10.47 1.56
C SER A 180 27.63 -10.10 0.19
N TYR A 181 28.43 -10.14 -0.89
CA TYR A 181 27.90 -9.93 -2.24
C TYR A 181 27.24 -11.22 -2.75
N VAL A 182 27.80 -12.37 -2.39
CA VAL A 182 27.16 -13.67 -2.65
C VAL A 182 25.82 -13.75 -1.92
N GLU A 183 25.78 -13.40 -0.63
CA GLU A 183 24.54 -13.30 0.15
C GLU A 183 23.55 -12.33 -0.51
N GLY A 184 23.99 -11.14 -0.91
CA GLY A 184 23.13 -10.18 -1.62
C GLY A 184 22.55 -10.71 -2.93
N GLN A 185 23.31 -11.50 -3.69
CA GLN A 185 22.80 -12.18 -4.89
C GLN A 185 21.76 -13.25 -4.53
N ILE A 186 21.97 -14.01 -3.45
CA ILE A 186 21.01 -15.00 -2.98
C ILE A 186 19.71 -14.32 -2.52
N GLN A 187 19.80 -13.25 -1.72
CA GLN A 187 18.64 -12.45 -1.29
C GLN A 187 17.84 -11.94 -2.50
N GLY A 188 18.52 -11.30 -3.45
CA GLY A 188 17.88 -10.73 -4.64
C GLY A 188 17.30 -11.78 -5.58
N GLY A 189 18.04 -12.85 -5.86
CA GLY A 189 17.60 -13.93 -6.74
C GLY A 189 16.38 -14.66 -6.19
N VAL A 190 16.37 -14.94 -4.87
CA VAL A 190 15.20 -15.54 -4.22
C VAL A 190 14.01 -14.59 -4.25
N ALA A 191 14.21 -13.30 -3.93
CA ALA A 191 13.13 -12.32 -3.98
C ALA A 191 12.48 -12.24 -5.38
N GLN A 192 13.30 -12.18 -6.43
CA GLN A 192 12.82 -12.16 -7.81
C GLN A 192 12.11 -13.47 -8.19
N GLY A 193 12.68 -14.62 -7.83
CA GLY A 193 12.06 -15.92 -8.14
C GLY A 193 10.75 -16.15 -7.40
N VAL A 194 10.59 -15.66 -6.17
CA VAL A 194 9.30 -15.66 -5.46
C VAL A 194 8.31 -14.72 -6.14
N GLY A 195 8.77 -13.57 -6.65
CA GLY A 195 7.98 -12.68 -7.49
C GLY A 195 7.38 -13.40 -8.70
N TRP A 196 8.19 -14.13 -9.46
CA TRP A 196 7.73 -14.97 -10.57
C TRP A 196 6.80 -16.11 -10.13
N ALA A 197 7.05 -16.66 -8.95
CA ALA A 197 6.23 -17.74 -8.43
C ALA A 197 4.81 -17.29 -8.07
N LEU A 198 4.62 -16.06 -7.59
CA LEU A 198 3.36 -15.62 -6.96
C LEU A 198 2.67 -14.44 -7.66
N ASN A 199 3.41 -13.51 -8.29
CA ASN A 199 2.88 -12.18 -8.62
C ASN A 199 3.16 -11.73 -10.06
N GLU A 200 4.37 -11.96 -10.57
CA GLU A 200 4.86 -11.35 -11.80
C GLU A 200 4.35 -12.10 -13.04
N GLU A 201 3.59 -11.41 -13.90
CA GLU A 201 3.05 -11.93 -15.15
C GLU A 201 2.95 -10.80 -16.19
N TYR A 202 3.19 -11.11 -17.46
CA TYR A 202 2.93 -10.18 -18.56
C TYR A 202 1.51 -10.39 -19.08
N ILE A 203 0.70 -9.33 -19.10
CA ILE A 203 -0.68 -9.37 -19.57
C ILE A 203 -0.75 -8.69 -20.93
N TYR A 204 -1.17 -9.43 -21.95
CA TYR A 204 -1.33 -8.92 -23.31
C TYR A 204 -2.81 -8.88 -23.70
N ASP A 205 -3.23 -7.79 -24.35
CA ASP A 205 -4.55 -7.71 -24.97
C ASP A 205 -4.64 -8.58 -26.24
N HIS A 206 -5.83 -8.63 -26.86
CA HIS A 206 -6.06 -9.44 -28.05
C HIS A 206 -5.34 -8.92 -29.31
N GLU A 207 -4.82 -7.70 -29.28
CA GLU A 207 -3.97 -7.11 -30.30
C GLU A 207 -2.46 -7.32 -30.03
N GLY A 208 -2.10 -7.91 -28.89
CA GLY A 208 -0.73 -8.20 -28.49
C GLY A 208 -0.01 -7.02 -27.83
N GLN A 209 -0.72 -6.00 -27.35
CA GLN A 209 -0.15 -4.91 -26.58
C GLN A 209 -0.06 -5.30 -25.10
N LEU A 210 1.05 -4.96 -24.45
CA LEU A 210 1.24 -5.19 -23.02
C LEU A 210 0.36 -4.23 -22.22
N GLU A 211 -0.58 -4.76 -21.44
CA GLU A 211 -1.55 -3.99 -20.65
C GLU A 211 -1.00 -3.55 -19.29
N ASN A 212 0.02 -4.23 -18.76
CA ASN A 212 0.63 -3.92 -17.46
C ASN A 212 2.11 -3.47 -17.53
N PRO A 213 2.49 -2.49 -18.36
CA PRO A 213 3.89 -2.08 -18.52
C PRO A 213 4.44 -1.22 -17.37
N GLY A 214 3.56 -0.72 -16.49
CA GLY A 214 3.93 0.16 -15.39
C GLY A 214 4.40 -0.61 -14.16
N PHE A 215 5.28 -0.01 -13.36
CA PHE A 215 5.71 -0.55 -12.05
C PHE A 215 4.57 -0.70 -11.03
N LEU A 216 3.42 -0.08 -11.29
CA LEU A 216 2.23 -0.23 -10.47
C LEU A 216 1.46 -1.52 -10.83
N ASP A 217 1.49 -1.90 -12.10
CA ASP A 217 0.64 -2.94 -12.68
C ASP A 217 1.41 -4.26 -12.87
N TYR A 218 2.72 -4.19 -13.07
CA TYR A 218 3.64 -5.34 -12.99
C TYR A 218 4.10 -5.52 -11.54
N ARG A 219 3.44 -6.43 -10.82
CA ARG A 219 3.59 -6.56 -9.36
C ARG A 219 4.87 -7.30 -8.95
N MET A 220 5.98 -6.58 -8.85
CA MET A 220 7.18 -7.09 -8.17
C MET A 220 6.96 -7.15 -6.64
N PRO A 221 7.56 -8.12 -5.93
CA PRO A 221 7.55 -8.15 -4.47
C PRO A 221 8.11 -6.85 -3.87
N VAL A 222 7.46 -6.34 -2.82
CA VAL A 222 8.00 -5.29 -1.95
C VAL A 222 8.56 -5.90 -0.67
N ALA A 223 9.28 -5.10 0.13
CA ALA A 223 9.91 -5.58 1.37
C ALA A 223 8.92 -6.21 2.37
N SER A 224 7.64 -5.83 2.34
CA SER A 224 6.60 -6.44 3.19
C SER A 224 6.08 -7.77 2.68
N ASP A 225 6.40 -8.17 1.45
CA ASP A 225 5.89 -9.42 0.83
C ASP A 225 6.78 -10.63 1.14
N LEU A 226 8.01 -10.40 1.63
CA LEU A 226 9.04 -11.42 1.81
C LEU A 226 9.63 -11.36 3.23
N PRO A 227 10.01 -12.51 3.80
CA PRO A 227 10.81 -12.54 5.00
C PRO A 227 12.27 -12.21 4.64
N MET A 228 13.10 -11.92 5.65
CA MET A 228 14.55 -12.01 5.45
C MET A 228 14.90 -13.45 5.05
N ILE A 229 15.54 -13.62 3.90
CA ILE A 229 15.90 -14.94 3.39
C ILE A 229 17.05 -15.48 4.25
N ASP A 230 16.91 -16.70 4.74
CA ASP A 230 17.94 -17.43 5.49
C ASP A 230 18.95 -18.02 4.49
N THR A 231 20.01 -17.27 4.20
CA THR A 231 20.99 -17.62 3.18
C THR A 231 22.15 -18.42 3.75
N VAL A 232 22.44 -19.56 3.14
CA VAL A 232 23.57 -20.43 3.49
C VAL A 232 24.49 -20.53 2.28
N ILE A 233 25.69 -19.98 2.41
CA ILE A 233 26.75 -20.10 1.41
C ILE A 233 27.49 -21.40 1.70
N ALA A 234 27.30 -22.40 0.82
CA ALA A 234 28.14 -23.57 0.79
C ALA A 234 29.40 -23.24 -0.03
N GLU A 235 30.58 -23.54 0.51
CA GLU A 235 31.84 -23.35 -0.20
C GLU A 235 32.45 -24.70 -0.58
N VAL A 236 32.21 -25.14 -1.83
CA VAL A 236 32.83 -26.35 -2.40
C VAL A 236 33.70 -25.95 -3.59
N PRO A 237 35.02 -25.74 -3.37
CA PRO A 237 35.93 -25.26 -4.41
C PRO A 237 35.82 -26.08 -5.70
N ASN A 238 35.73 -25.37 -6.83
CA ASN A 238 35.75 -25.98 -8.15
C ASN A 238 37.20 -26.27 -8.58
N ASP A 239 37.61 -27.54 -8.58
CA ASP A 239 38.95 -27.98 -9.00
C ASP A 239 39.33 -27.55 -10.43
N ALA A 240 38.35 -27.28 -11.29
CA ALA A 240 38.59 -26.81 -12.66
C ALA A 240 38.81 -25.29 -12.77
N HIS A 241 38.63 -24.52 -11.68
CA HIS A 241 38.81 -23.08 -11.68
C HIS A 241 40.03 -22.67 -10.84
N PRO A 242 40.94 -21.80 -11.34
CA PRO A 242 42.18 -21.43 -10.64
C PRO A 242 42.01 -20.89 -9.21
N HIS A 243 40.82 -20.33 -8.93
CA HIS A 243 40.44 -19.78 -7.63
C HIS A 243 39.27 -20.53 -6.96
N GLY A 244 38.86 -21.68 -7.48
CA GLY A 244 37.77 -22.49 -6.92
C GLY A 244 36.36 -21.88 -7.00
N VAL A 245 36.16 -20.73 -7.66
CA VAL A 245 34.88 -20.00 -7.67
C VAL A 245 33.82 -20.64 -8.58
N ARG A 246 32.55 -20.36 -8.29
CA ARG A 246 31.39 -20.63 -9.15
C ARG A 246 30.56 -19.36 -9.35
N GLY A 247 29.76 -19.34 -10.42
CA GLY A 247 28.82 -18.26 -10.67
C GLY A 247 27.65 -18.30 -9.68
N VAL A 248 27.28 -17.15 -9.13
CA VAL A 248 26.21 -17.04 -8.12
C VAL A 248 25.06 -16.13 -8.53
N GLY A 249 25.10 -15.55 -9.74
CA GLY A 249 24.11 -14.56 -10.18
C GLY A 249 22.75 -15.17 -10.54
N GLU A 250 22.73 -16.15 -11.43
CA GLU A 250 21.47 -16.76 -11.90
C GLU A 250 21.02 -17.96 -11.07
N VAL A 251 21.92 -18.57 -10.30
CA VAL A 251 21.60 -19.79 -9.55
C VAL A 251 20.47 -19.57 -8.51
N PRO A 252 20.42 -18.47 -7.72
CA PRO A 252 19.41 -18.33 -6.68
C PRO A 252 18.00 -18.02 -7.21
N ILE A 253 17.84 -17.59 -8.47
CA ILE A 253 16.52 -17.28 -9.04
C ILE A 253 15.79 -18.53 -9.58
N VAL A 254 16.51 -19.63 -9.84
CA VAL A 254 15.91 -20.85 -10.42
C VAL A 254 15.05 -21.64 -9.43
N PRO A 255 15.49 -21.93 -8.18
CA PRO A 255 14.73 -22.76 -7.24
C PRO A 255 13.37 -22.22 -6.73
N PRO A 256 13.18 -20.90 -6.51
CA PRO A 256 11.99 -20.36 -5.85
C PRO A 256 10.65 -20.83 -6.42
N MET A 257 10.47 -20.85 -7.74
CA MET A 257 9.21 -21.25 -8.36
C MET A 257 8.79 -22.68 -7.96
N ALA A 258 9.73 -23.63 -8.00
CA ALA A 258 9.46 -25.01 -7.61
C ALA A 258 9.29 -25.16 -6.09
N ALA A 259 10.09 -24.44 -5.30
CA ALA A 259 10.00 -24.45 -3.85
C ALA A 259 8.64 -23.93 -3.36
N VAL A 260 8.17 -22.82 -3.93
CA VAL A 260 6.86 -22.24 -3.64
C VAL A 260 5.74 -23.17 -4.11
N ALA A 261 5.84 -23.78 -5.28
CA ALA A 261 4.84 -24.74 -5.76
C ALA A 261 4.69 -25.95 -4.83
N ASN A 262 5.81 -26.51 -4.35
CA ASN A 262 5.80 -27.58 -3.37
C ASN A 262 5.20 -27.13 -2.03
N ALA A 263 5.50 -25.91 -1.59
CA ALA A 263 4.94 -25.36 -0.34
C ALA A 263 3.42 -25.13 -0.43
N ILE A 264 2.92 -24.67 -1.58
CA ILE A 264 1.48 -24.55 -1.82
C ILE A 264 0.83 -25.93 -1.81
N GLU A 265 1.40 -26.92 -2.52
CA GLU A 265 0.87 -28.28 -2.53
C GLU A 265 0.83 -28.89 -1.12
N ASP A 266 1.88 -28.73 -0.31
CA ASP A 266 1.90 -29.18 1.09
C ASP A 266 0.80 -28.48 1.93
N ALA A 267 0.58 -27.19 1.70
CA ALA A 267 -0.39 -26.40 2.46
C ALA A 267 -1.85 -26.69 2.10
N VAL A 268 -2.16 -26.95 0.83
CA VAL A 268 -3.56 -27.05 0.35
C VAL A 268 -3.89 -28.39 -0.32
N GLY A 269 -2.92 -29.29 -0.50
CA GLY A 269 -3.12 -30.60 -1.12
C GLY A 269 -3.31 -30.57 -2.64
N LEU A 270 -2.98 -29.45 -3.31
CA LEU A 270 -3.14 -29.28 -4.76
C LEU A 270 -1.80 -28.92 -5.42
N ARG A 271 -1.46 -29.67 -6.46
CA ARG A 271 -0.29 -29.39 -7.30
C ARG A 271 -0.64 -28.36 -8.38
N LEU A 272 -0.18 -27.13 -8.20
CA LEU A 272 -0.22 -26.11 -9.25
C LEU A 272 1.00 -26.26 -10.16
N THR A 273 0.76 -26.26 -11.46
CA THR A 273 1.81 -26.38 -12.50
C THR A 273 1.95 -25.15 -13.39
N ASP A 274 1.08 -24.17 -13.20
CA ASP A 274 1.06 -22.92 -13.95
C ASP A 274 1.50 -21.75 -13.07
N LEU A 275 2.36 -20.89 -13.64
CA LEU A 275 2.86 -19.69 -12.99
C LEU A 275 2.20 -18.43 -13.57
N PRO A 276 2.16 -17.33 -12.79
CA PRO A 276 2.33 -17.32 -11.33
C PRO A 276 1.17 -18.04 -10.63
N MET A 277 1.42 -18.57 -9.44
CA MET A 277 0.42 -19.15 -8.53
C MET A 277 -0.22 -18.03 -7.71
N SER A 278 -0.84 -17.08 -8.39
CA SER A 278 -1.45 -15.90 -7.77
C SER A 278 -2.66 -16.27 -6.90
N PRO A 279 -3.04 -15.44 -5.90
CA PRO A 279 -4.18 -15.74 -5.04
C PRO A 279 -5.48 -16.08 -5.78
N PRO A 280 -5.86 -15.39 -6.89
CA PRO A 280 -7.03 -15.78 -7.69
C PRO A 280 -6.89 -17.16 -8.36
N LYS A 281 -5.70 -17.51 -8.87
CA LYS A 281 -5.43 -18.82 -9.49
C LYS A 281 -5.48 -19.95 -8.45
N VAL A 282 -4.90 -19.72 -7.26
CA VAL A 282 -4.97 -20.67 -6.14
C VAL A 282 -6.42 -20.85 -5.66
N LEU A 283 -7.17 -19.75 -5.47
CA LEU A 283 -8.56 -19.80 -5.05
C LEU A 283 -9.44 -20.55 -6.06
N ALA A 284 -9.30 -20.26 -7.35
CA ALA A 284 -10.04 -20.96 -8.40
C ALA A 284 -9.74 -22.48 -8.41
N ALA A 285 -8.50 -22.88 -8.14
CA ALA A 285 -8.12 -24.28 -8.04
C ALA A 285 -8.76 -24.97 -6.81
N LEU A 286 -8.86 -24.26 -5.68
CA LEU A 286 -9.55 -24.76 -4.47
C LEU A 286 -11.05 -24.90 -4.69
N ASP A 287 -11.69 -23.90 -5.30
CA ASP A 287 -13.12 -23.91 -5.60
C ASP A 287 -13.49 -25.04 -6.58
N ALA A 288 -12.61 -25.37 -7.52
CA ALA A 288 -12.81 -26.48 -8.45
C ALA A 288 -12.72 -27.87 -7.78
N GLN A 289 -12.18 -27.95 -6.56
CA GLN A 289 -12.07 -29.18 -5.77
C GLN A 289 -13.26 -29.39 -4.81
N ALA A 290 -14.01 -28.32 -4.49
CA ALA A 290 -15.15 -28.31 -3.57
C ALA A 290 -16.46 -28.82 -4.22
#